data_AF-A0A3D4P9A8-F1
#
_entry.id   AF-A0A3D4P9A8-F1
#
_cell.length_a   1.000
_cell.length_b   1.000
_cell.length_c   1.000
_cell.angle_alpha   90.00
_cell.angle_beta   90.00
_cell.angle_gamma   90.00
#
_symmetry.space_group_name_H-M   'P 1'
#
loop_
_entity.id
_entity.type
_entity.pdbx_description
1 polymer ?
#
loop_
_entity_poly.entity_id
_entity_poly.type
_entity_poly.pdbx_seq_one_letter_code
_entity_poly.pdbx_strand_id
1 'polypeptide(L)'
;GRHWLDQARYADSNGYTVDSPRSIWLYRDWVINAFNDNMPFDEFTLQQLAGDLLPNPTQQQLIATGFHRNTLVNQEGGADKEQFRNESVVDRTNTTGAVWLGLTVGCAQCHTHKYDPLTHTEYYRLFAFFNQTQDINSISPQLQVTSELQREQLAELDEKIRSATAAVEARKQQLDSTISEPSSTDSMWTAITPKNITSAGGAVLTVLPDGSVLASGTNPNSEEYTVMFTSPLAQISAIKLETLVDSSLPKQGPGRANNGNFVLHEVGLKSTEQTAQWIDATADHSQNKFPIKHAIDCNFKTGWAINVTKGNMNVNREATLYCQPLESTDDKLEFQLTLTMANPQYSIGRFRLLISEADHQLIGLPDPELSRLTQIQTSLEADWKRINQSIPTTMIMSELKVPRETHRLIRGDFLRKGEPVTPGTPDFLPGIWSHEDNESRLLTRLDLAHWLIQEDNPLTARVTVNRIWMQLFGRGLVETENDFGLQGTPPSHPELLDWLASEFMTNGW
;
A
#
# COMPACT_ATOMS: atom_id res chain seq x y z
N GLY A 1 27.16 20.26 -5.69
CA GLY A 1 26.47 19.45 -4.66
C GLY A 1 26.18 20.22 -3.38
N ARG A 2 27.01 20.05 -2.33
CA ARG A 2 26.74 20.55 -0.96
C ARG A 2 26.27 22.02 -0.88
N HIS A 3 27.01 22.95 -1.49
CA HIS A 3 26.69 24.38 -1.43
C HIS A 3 25.30 24.70 -2.01
N TRP A 4 24.86 23.95 -3.04
CA TRP A 4 23.53 24.12 -3.59
C TRP A 4 22.44 23.59 -2.65
N LEU A 5 22.71 22.48 -1.96
CA LEU A 5 21.76 21.91 -1.00
C LEU A 5 21.50 22.84 0.19
N ASP A 6 22.51 23.63 0.59
CA ASP A 6 22.35 24.68 1.59
C ASP A 6 21.38 25.77 1.09
N GLN A 7 21.51 26.22 -0.17
CA GLN A 7 20.59 27.18 -0.81
C GLN A 7 19.18 26.63 -0.99
N ALA A 8 19.07 25.34 -1.30
CA ALA A 8 17.80 24.63 -1.41
C ALA A 8 17.16 24.33 -0.05
N ARG A 9 17.84 24.65 1.07
CA ARG A 9 17.40 24.37 2.45
C ARG A 9 17.08 22.90 2.67
N TYR A 10 17.90 22.04 2.07
CA TYR A 10 17.74 20.59 2.15
C TYR A 10 17.87 20.12 3.61
N ALA A 11 16.97 19.23 4.01
CA ALA A 11 17.01 18.53 5.29
C ALA A 11 16.25 17.21 5.17
N ASP A 12 16.67 16.20 5.94
CA ASP A 12 16.01 14.87 5.98
C ASP A 12 14.80 14.83 6.92
N SER A 13 14.42 15.98 7.50
CA SER A 13 13.29 16.10 8.44
C SER A 13 12.37 17.28 8.10
N ASN A 14 11.17 17.29 8.68
CA ASN A 14 10.11 18.27 8.41
C ASN A 14 10.30 19.63 9.11
N GLY A 15 11.12 19.68 10.17
CA GLY A 15 11.22 20.82 11.08
C GLY A 15 10.02 20.99 12.01
N TYR A 16 9.89 22.20 12.58
CA TYR A 16 8.95 22.52 13.67
C TYR A 16 9.11 21.61 14.89
N THR A 17 8.11 21.53 15.78
CA THR A 17 8.20 20.76 17.03
C THR A 17 8.15 19.25 16.77
N VAL A 18 7.34 18.82 15.82
CA VAL A 18 7.23 17.42 15.39
C VAL A 18 8.15 17.21 14.18
N ASP A 19 9.46 17.25 14.44
CA ASP A 19 10.54 17.14 13.46
C ASP A 19 10.66 15.71 12.88
N SER A 20 9.57 15.22 12.27
CA SER A 20 9.49 13.89 11.69
C SER A 20 10.40 13.75 10.47
N PRO A 21 10.89 12.54 10.16
CA PRO A 21 11.64 12.30 8.94
C PRO A 21 10.77 12.53 7.69
N ARG A 22 11.41 12.95 6.59
CA ARG A 22 10.77 13.09 5.27
C ARG A 22 11.59 12.43 4.19
N SER A 23 10.91 11.85 3.20
CA SER A 23 11.58 11.22 2.05
C SER A 23 11.80 12.26 0.94
N ILE A 24 12.96 12.93 0.95
CA ILE A 24 13.36 13.91 -0.07
C ILE A 24 14.78 13.69 -0.62
N TRP A 25 15.47 12.63 -0.18
CA TRP A 25 16.84 12.31 -0.57
C TRP A 25 17.03 12.11 -2.08
N LEU A 26 15.99 11.72 -2.82
CA LEU A 26 16.04 11.62 -4.28
C LEU A 26 16.31 12.97 -4.95
N TYR A 27 15.85 14.08 -4.37
CA TYR A 27 16.20 15.43 -4.85
C TYR A 27 17.69 15.73 -4.61
N ARG A 28 18.25 15.33 -3.47
CA ARG A 28 19.70 15.46 -3.20
C ARG A 28 20.50 14.70 -4.24
N ASP A 29 20.11 13.46 -4.53
CA ASP A 29 20.80 12.63 -5.51
C ASP A 29 20.66 13.21 -6.93
N TRP A 30 19.48 13.77 -7.27
CA TRP A 30 19.29 14.53 -8.51
C TRP A 30 20.27 15.72 -8.60
N VAL A 31 20.41 16.52 -7.54
CA VAL A 31 21.38 17.64 -7.51
C VAL A 31 22.81 17.11 -7.70
N ILE A 32 23.19 16.03 -7.03
CA ILE A 32 24.53 15.45 -7.17
C ILE A 32 24.78 15.03 -8.63
N ASN A 33 23.83 14.32 -9.24
CA ASN A 33 23.95 13.86 -10.62
C ASN A 33 23.98 15.03 -11.61
N ALA A 34 23.11 16.03 -11.47
CA ALA A 34 23.10 17.21 -12.33
C ALA A 34 24.47 17.93 -12.36
N PHE A 35 25.13 18.06 -11.20
CA PHE A 35 26.50 18.60 -11.14
C PHE A 35 27.54 17.66 -11.76
N ASN A 36 27.45 16.34 -11.54
CA ASN A 36 28.40 15.37 -12.09
C ASN A 36 28.29 15.27 -13.62
N ASP A 37 27.09 15.44 -14.16
CA ASP A 37 26.80 15.37 -15.60
C ASP A 37 27.09 16.71 -16.31
N ASN A 38 27.53 17.74 -15.56
CA ASN A 38 27.70 19.11 -16.05
C ASN A 38 26.44 19.65 -16.73
N MET A 39 25.29 19.45 -16.10
CA MET A 39 24.02 20.01 -16.58
C MET A 39 24.14 21.53 -16.70
N PRO A 40 23.80 22.13 -17.86
CA PRO A 40 23.72 23.57 -18.04
C PRO A 40 22.88 24.25 -16.95
N PHE A 41 23.33 25.41 -16.46
CA PHE A 41 22.68 26.06 -15.31
C PHE A 41 21.26 26.56 -15.63
N ASP A 42 20.98 26.87 -16.90
CA ASP A 42 19.64 27.21 -17.36
C ASP A 42 18.67 26.02 -17.26
N GLU A 43 19.07 24.84 -17.75
CA GLU A 43 18.31 23.61 -17.60
C GLU A 43 18.14 23.25 -16.11
N PHE A 44 19.22 23.34 -15.33
CA PHE A 44 19.20 23.09 -13.90
C PHE A 44 18.23 24.02 -13.14
N THR A 45 18.17 25.29 -13.54
CA THR A 45 17.21 26.27 -12.99
C THR A 45 15.79 25.94 -13.40
N LEU A 46 15.57 25.68 -14.68
CA LEU A 46 14.26 25.42 -15.26
C LEU A 46 13.61 24.17 -14.65
N GLN A 47 14.37 23.07 -14.52
CA GLN A 47 13.84 21.83 -13.94
C GLN A 47 13.48 22.00 -12.46
N GLN A 48 14.26 22.76 -11.68
CA GLN A 48 13.97 22.96 -10.25
C GLN A 48 12.77 23.86 -9.99
N LEU A 49 12.57 24.89 -10.81
CA LEU A 49 11.46 25.81 -10.64
C LEU A 49 10.16 25.31 -11.26
N ALA A 50 10.24 24.56 -12.36
CA ALA A 50 9.08 24.25 -13.19
C ALA A 50 9.14 22.90 -13.91
N GLY A 51 9.96 21.95 -13.46
CA GLY A 51 10.06 20.64 -14.10
C GLY A 51 8.74 19.87 -14.20
N ASP A 52 7.78 20.12 -13.30
CA ASP A 52 6.43 19.56 -13.34
C ASP A 52 5.49 20.21 -14.36
N LEU A 53 5.89 21.35 -14.93
CA LEU A 53 5.16 22.11 -15.94
C LEU A 53 5.69 21.89 -17.36
N LEU A 54 6.75 21.10 -17.52
CA LEU A 54 7.26 20.75 -18.84
C LEU A 54 6.30 19.79 -19.57
N PRO A 55 6.24 19.83 -20.92
CA PRO A 55 5.46 18.87 -21.68
C PRO A 55 5.95 17.44 -21.44
N ASN A 56 5.08 16.57 -20.95
CA ASN A 56 5.37 15.16 -20.63
C ASN A 56 6.62 15.01 -19.74
N PRO A 57 6.59 15.54 -18.51
CA PRO A 57 7.78 15.67 -17.69
C PRO A 57 8.34 14.30 -17.32
N THR A 58 9.65 14.15 -17.42
CA THR A 58 10.36 12.94 -16.98
C THR A 58 10.34 12.81 -15.46
N GLN A 59 10.60 11.61 -14.94
CA GLN A 59 10.71 11.39 -13.51
C GLN A 59 11.79 12.27 -12.86
N GLN A 60 12.92 12.50 -13.55
CA GLN A 60 14.00 13.36 -13.06
C GLN A 60 13.58 14.84 -13.00
N GLN A 61 12.86 15.33 -14.01
CA GLN A 61 12.33 16.70 -14.02
C GLN A 61 11.30 16.92 -12.89
N LEU A 62 10.49 15.90 -12.58
CA LEU A 62 9.60 15.96 -11.42
C LEU A 62 10.37 15.97 -10.09
N ILE A 63 11.40 15.14 -9.95
CA ILE A 63 12.27 15.10 -8.75
C ILE A 63 12.98 16.45 -8.55
N ALA A 64 13.43 17.11 -9.62
CA ALA A 64 14.10 18.41 -9.58
C ALA A 64 13.28 19.48 -8.84
N THR A 65 11.95 19.45 -8.99
CA THR A 65 11.04 20.38 -8.29
C THR A 65 11.07 20.24 -6.77
N GLY A 66 11.75 19.21 -6.24
CA GLY A 66 12.07 19.04 -4.84
C GLY A 66 12.71 20.28 -4.19
N PHE A 67 13.37 21.15 -4.97
CA PHE A 67 13.89 22.44 -4.49
C PHE A 67 12.83 23.22 -3.69
N HIS A 68 11.61 23.36 -4.23
CA HIS A 68 10.51 24.06 -3.56
C HIS A 68 9.69 23.20 -2.60
N ARG A 69 10.07 21.93 -2.43
CA ARG A 69 9.50 21.00 -1.45
C ARG A 69 10.28 20.93 -0.15
N ASN A 70 11.40 21.62 -0.06
CA ASN A 70 12.21 21.71 1.15
C ASN A 70 11.61 22.64 2.23
N THR A 71 10.51 23.34 1.96
CA THR A 71 9.71 24.07 2.96
C THR A 71 9.44 23.22 4.20
N LEU A 72 9.42 23.83 5.38
CA LEU A 72 9.07 23.13 6.62
C LEU A 72 7.62 22.62 6.57
N VAL A 73 7.34 21.48 7.23
CA VAL A 73 5.99 20.86 7.27
C VAL A 73 5.55 20.75 8.72
N ASN A 74 4.46 21.42 9.08
CA ASN A 74 3.92 21.36 10.43
C ASN A 74 2.93 20.19 10.57
N GLN A 75 3.20 19.30 11.53
CA GLN A 75 2.37 18.14 11.86
C GLN A 75 1.72 18.26 13.25
N GLU A 76 1.81 19.43 13.88
CA GLU A 76 1.22 19.69 15.21
C GLU A 76 -0.32 19.67 15.17
N GLY A 77 -0.92 19.08 16.20
CA GLY A 77 -2.37 19.10 16.36
C GLY A 77 -2.87 20.53 16.60
N GLY A 78 -3.83 20.98 15.79
CA GLY A 78 -4.40 22.33 15.89
C GLY A 78 -3.70 23.38 15.01
N ALA A 79 -2.71 23.00 14.22
CA ALA A 79 -2.08 23.87 13.23
C ALA A 79 -3.10 24.37 12.18
N ASP A 80 -3.10 25.68 11.91
CA ASP A 80 -3.91 26.26 10.83
C ASP A 80 -3.25 25.96 9.47
N LYS A 81 -3.90 25.11 8.68
CA LYS A 81 -3.41 24.70 7.36
C LYS A 81 -3.20 25.88 6.41
N GLU A 82 -4.03 26.93 6.49
CA GLU A 82 -3.90 28.09 5.62
C GLU A 82 -2.72 28.96 6.01
N GLN A 83 -2.46 29.10 7.32
CA GLN A 83 -1.26 29.79 7.82
C GLN A 83 0.01 29.12 7.28
N PHE A 84 0.18 27.82 7.52
CA PHE A 84 1.43 27.14 7.14
C PHE A 84 1.58 26.95 5.63
N ARG A 85 0.46 26.87 4.89
CA ARG A 85 0.49 26.97 3.43
C ARG A 85 1.03 28.34 3.01
N ASN A 86 0.53 29.43 3.59
CA ASN A 86 1.01 30.77 3.30
C ASN A 86 2.50 30.93 3.61
N GLU A 87 2.95 30.47 4.78
CA GLU A 87 4.36 30.46 5.19
C GLU A 87 5.24 29.69 4.17
N SER A 88 4.74 28.55 3.66
CA SER A 88 5.45 27.78 2.62
C SER A 88 5.60 28.56 1.31
N VAL A 89 4.59 29.35 0.93
CA VAL A 89 4.64 30.20 -0.29
C VAL A 89 5.57 31.41 -0.07
N VAL A 90 5.52 32.05 1.10
CA VAL A 90 6.47 33.11 1.50
C VAL A 90 7.91 32.59 1.41
N ASP A 91 8.16 31.43 1.98
CA ASP A 91 9.46 30.78 1.98
C ASP A 91 9.98 30.51 0.56
N ARG A 92 9.16 29.98 -0.34
CA ARG A 92 9.51 29.78 -1.76
C ARG A 92 9.83 31.08 -2.47
N THR A 93 9.03 32.11 -2.23
CA THR A 93 9.21 33.45 -2.82
C THR A 93 10.54 34.06 -2.39
N ASN A 94 10.80 34.06 -1.08
CA ASN A 94 12.03 34.60 -0.51
C ASN A 94 13.27 33.82 -0.95
N THR A 95 13.17 32.48 -0.98
CA THR A 95 14.27 31.63 -1.43
C THR A 95 14.59 31.90 -2.89
N THR A 96 13.60 32.00 -3.76
CA THR A 96 13.83 32.27 -5.19
C THR A 96 14.51 33.63 -5.39
N GLY A 97 14.02 34.66 -4.69
CA GLY A 97 14.62 36.00 -4.73
C GLY A 97 16.08 36.01 -4.24
N ALA A 98 16.39 35.31 -3.16
CA ALA A 98 17.75 35.22 -2.65
C ALA A 98 18.67 34.39 -3.56
N VAL A 99 18.22 33.22 -4.00
CA VAL A 99 19.06 32.24 -4.72
C VAL A 99 19.38 32.70 -6.14
N TRP A 100 18.38 33.15 -6.90
CA TRP A 100 18.59 33.54 -8.31
C TRP A 100 18.75 35.05 -8.52
N LEU A 101 18.12 35.90 -7.71
CA LEU A 101 18.23 37.36 -7.91
C LEU A 101 19.24 38.00 -6.95
N GLY A 102 19.66 37.29 -5.89
CA GLY A 102 20.47 37.89 -4.84
C GLY A 102 19.76 39.06 -4.18
N LEU A 103 18.43 39.02 -4.04
CA LEU A 103 17.63 40.11 -3.49
C LEU A 103 16.94 39.69 -2.19
N THR A 104 16.90 40.62 -1.23
CA THR A 104 16.18 40.46 0.05
C THR A 104 14.69 40.79 -0.09
N VAL A 105 14.03 40.16 -1.06
CA VAL A 105 12.62 40.44 -1.42
C VAL A 105 11.65 40.29 -0.23
N GLY A 106 11.99 39.46 0.77
CA GLY A 106 11.15 39.22 1.95
C GLY A 106 10.88 40.46 2.80
N CYS A 107 11.73 41.48 2.77
CA CYS A 107 11.43 42.75 3.43
C CYS A 107 10.19 43.43 2.84
N ALA A 108 9.86 43.16 1.57
CA ALA A 108 8.68 43.70 0.91
C ALA A 108 7.37 42.96 1.28
N GLN A 109 7.43 41.89 2.08
CA GLN A 109 6.25 41.10 2.50
C GLN A 109 5.23 41.92 3.30
N CYS A 110 5.70 42.89 4.08
CA CYS A 110 4.86 43.66 5.01
C CYS A 110 4.64 45.11 4.56
N HIS A 111 5.58 45.68 3.79
CA HIS A 111 5.54 47.06 3.31
C HIS A 111 6.40 47.19 2.05
N THR A 112 6.30 48.30 1.31
CA THR A 112 7.24 48.56 0.20
C THR A 112 8.67 48.59 0.74
N HIS A 113 9.58 47.89 0.04
CA HIS A 113 10.96 47.76 0.47
C HIS A 113 11.57 49.14 0.76
N LYS A 114 12.36 49.24 1.83
CA LYS A 114 12.83 50.54 2.34
C LYS A 114 13.89 51.18 1.44
N TYR A 115 14.73 50.36 0.82
CA TYR A 115 15.91 50.81 0.06
C TYR A 115 15.81 50.41 -1.41
N ASP A 116 15.74 49.11 -1.69
CA ASP A 116 15.56 48.61 -3.05
C ASP A 116 14.21 49.03 -3.68
N PRO A 117 14.17 49.23 -5.00
CA PRO A 117 12.98 49.64 -5.74
C PRO A 117 11.96 48.50 -5.90
N LEU A 118 11.62 47.81 -4.82
CA LEU A 118 10.66 46.71 -4.77
C LEU A 118 9.44 47.11 -3.93
N THR A 119 8.30 47.25 -4.58
CA THR A 119 7.03 47.56 -3.91
C THR A 119 6.42 46.35 -3.23
N HIS A 120 5.57 46.64 -2.24
CA HIS A 120 4.75 45.63 -1.58
C HIS A 120 3.90 44.83 -2.59
N THR A 121 3.36 45.48 -3.61
CA THR A 121 2.54 44.82 -4.63
C THR A 121 3.39 43.85 -5.46
N GLU A 122 4.58 44.25 -5.91
CA GLU A 122 5.48 43.39 -6.70
C GLU A 122 5.94 42.14 -5.93
N TYR A 123 6.15 42.24 -4.62
CA TYR A 123 6.38 41.06 -3.78
C TYR A 123 5.25 40.04 -3.91
N TYR A 124 3.98 40.49 -3.83
CA TYR A 124 2.85 39.58 -3.96
C TYR A 124 2.60 39.11 -5.40
N ARG A 125 3.11 39.82 -6.41
CA ARG A 125 3.17 39.33 -7.79
C ARG A 125 4.16 38.17 -7.93
N LEU A 126 5.33 38.25 -7.28
CA LEU A 126 6.26 37.13 -7.20
C LEU A 126 5.67 35.95 -6.39
N PHE A 127 5.03 36.25 -5.26
CA PHE A 127 4.33 35.26 -4.43
C PHE A 127 3.27 34.48 -5.22
N ALA A 128 2.57 35.15 -6.14
CA ALA A 128 1.48 34.54 -6.90
C ALA A 128 1.93 33.35 -7.78
N PHE A 129 3.21 33.30 -8.20
CA PHE A 129 3.76 32.14 -8.92
C PHE A 129 3.74 30.86 -8.07
N PHE A 130 4.04 30.99 -6.77
CA PHE A 130 4.13 29.86 -5.85
C PHE A 130 2.81 29.59 -5.11
N ASN A 131 1.83 30.47 -5.24
CA ASN A 131 0.53 30.34 -4.58
C ASN A 131 -0.41 29.32 -5.26
N GLN A 132 0.01 28.77 -6.41
CA GLN A 132 -0.78 27.87 -7.25
C GLN A 132 -0.55 26.38 -6.96
N THR A 133 0.34 26.05 -6.03
CA THR A 133 0.72 24.67 -5.74
C THR A 133 -0.34 23.91 -4.96
N GLN A 134 -0.44 22.59 -5.22
CA GLN A 134 -1.41 21.70 -4.57
C GLN A 134 -1.15 21.49 -3.08
N ASP A 135 0.10 21.60 -2.64
CA ASP A 135 0.43 21.34 -1.25
C ASP A 135 -0.09 22.40 -0.31
N ILE A 136 -0.66 21.92 0.79
CA ILE A 136 -1.21 22.75 1.86
C ILE A 136 -0.38 22.45 3.10
N ASN A 137 0.92 22.76 3.02
CA ASN A 137 1.92 22.42 4.03
C ASN A 137 1.88 20.93 4.43
N SER A 138 2.11 20.06 3.44
CA SER A 138 2.00 18.61 3.63
C SER A 138 3.09 17.89 2.86
N ILE A 139 3.31 16.60 3.18
CA ILE A 139 4.25 15.76 2.42
C ILE A 139 3.75 15.39 1.02
N SER A 140 2.49 15.70 0.69
CA SER A 140 1.90 15.48 -0.63
C SER A 140 2.01 16.74 -1.51
N PRO A 141 2.04 16.59 -2.84
CA PRO A 141 2.06 15.33 -3.60
C PRO A 141 3.43 14.62 -3.56
N GLN A 142 3.39 13.30 -3.75
CA GLN A 142 4.58 12.45 -3.81
C GLN A 142 4.63 11.67 -5.12
N LEU A 143 5.84 11.44 -5.61
CA LEU A 143 6.15 10.61 -6.76
C LEU A 143 6.78 9.30 -6.29
N GLN A 144 6.27 8.17 -6.78
CA GLN A 144 6.97 6.89 -6.69
C GLN A 144 8.07 6.85 -7.77
N VAL A 145 9.31 6.67 -7.35
CA VAL A 145 10.49 6.75 -8.21
C VAL A 145 11.01 5.34 -8.48
N THR A 146 10.61 4.79 -9.61
CA THR A 146 10.99 3.46 -10.09
C THR A 146 12.29 3.48 -10.88
N SER A 147 13.20 2.56 -10.56
CA SER A 147 14.32 2.27 -11.46
C SER A 147 13.85 1.61 -12.75
N GLU A 148 14.69 1.61 -13.78
CA GLU A 148 14.42 0.88 -15.03
C GLU A 148 14.16 -0.61 -14.78
N LEU A 149 15.03 -1.25 -13.99
CA LEU A 149 14.86 -2.65 -13.58
C LEU A 149 13.53 -2.89 -12.85
N GLN A 150 13.14 -2.00 -11.93
CA GLN A 150 11.87 -2.13 -11.20
C GLN A 150 10.67 -1.97 -12.15
N ARG A 151 10.73 -1.05 -13.12
CA ARG A 151 9.67 -0.88 -14.13
C ARG A 151 9.51 -2.14 -14.97
N GLU A 152 10.60 -2.71 -15.45
CA GLU A 152 10.59 -3.95 -16.23
C GLU A 152 10.03 -5.12 -15.41
N GLN A 153 10.48 -5.29 -14.16
CA GLN A 153 10.00 -6.34 -13.26
C GLN A 153 8.50 -6.22 -12.96
N LEU A 154 8.02 -5.01 -12.68
CA LEU A 154 6.59 -4.78 -12.44
C LEU A 154 5.76 -5.04 -13.70
N ALA A 155 6.21 -4.58 -14.87
CA ALA A 155 5.53 -4.83 -16.13
C ALA A 155 5.44 -6.33 -16.46
N GLU A 156 6.52 -7.08 -16.21
CA GLU A 156 6.54 -8.54 -16.37
C GLU A 156 5.56 -9.22 -15.40
N LEU A 157 5.55 -8.79 -14.13
CA LEU A 157 4.62 -9.32 -13.12
C LEU A 157 3.16 -8.98 -13.46
N ASP A 158 2.86 -7.77 -13.92
CA ASP A 158 1.53 -7.37 -14.33
C ASP A 158 0.99 -8.26 -15.46
N GLU A 159 1.83 -8.61 -16.44
CA GLU A 159 1.45 -9.52 -17.51
C GLU A 159 1.21 -10.94 -16.99
N LYS A 160 2.08 -11.44 -16.11
CA LYS A 160 1.91 -12.76 -15.47
C LYS A 160 0.64 -12.82 -14.61
N ILE A 161 0.34 -11.78 -13.84
CA ILE A 161 -0.88 -11.67 -13.02
C ILE A 161 -2.10 -11.69 -13.93
N ARG A 162 -2.09 -10.93 -15.04
CA ARG A 162 -3.19 -10.91 -16.01
C ARG A 162 -3.44 -12.30 -16.60
N SER A 163 -2.38 -12.98 -17.02
CA SER A 163 -2.46 -14.35 -17.54
C SER A 163 -2.98 -15.34 -16.48
N ALA A 164 -2.51 -15.25 -15.24
CA ALA A 164 -2.95 -16.13 -14.15
C ALA A 164 -4.42 -15.89 -13.80
N THR A 165 -4.85 -14.62 -13.76
CA THR A 165 -6.24 -14.23 -13.52
C THR A 165 -7.17 -14.80 -14.59
N ALA A 166 -6.78 -14.69 -15.86
CA ALA A 166 -7.55 -15.24 -16.97
C ALA A 166 -7.66 -16.78 -16.89
N ALA A 167 -6.58 -17.48 -16.49
CA ALA A 167 -6.59 -18.93 -16.33
C ALA A 167 -7.50 -19.39 -15.17
N VAL A 168 -7.47 -18.68 -14.04
CA VAL A 168 -8.38 -18.93 -12.90
C VAL A 168 -9.83 -18.78 -13.34
N GLU A 169 -10.16 -17.70 -14.03
CA GLU A 169 -11.52 -17.42 -14.48
C GLU A 169 -12.01 -18.44 -15.51
N ALA A 170 -11.17 -18.80 -16.48
CA ALA A 170 -11.49 -19.85 -17.45
C ALA A 170 -11.76 -21.21 -16.77
N ARG A 171 -10.97 -21.55 -15.74
CA ARG A 171 -11.16 -22.80 -15.00
C ARG A 171 -12.46 -22.80 -14.20
N LYS A 172 -12.82 -21.67 -13.56
CA LYS A 172 -14.12 -21.52 -12.88
C LYS A 172 -15.29 -21.72 -13.82
N GLN A 173 -15.26 -21.08 -14.99
CA GLN A 173 -16.33 -21.21 -15.99
C GLN A 173 -16.49 -22.66 -16.49
N GLN A 174 -15.39 -23.39 -16.66
CA GLN A 174 -15.44 -24.83 -16.99
C GLN A 174 -16.12 -25.66 -15.89
N LEU A 175 -15.78 -25.41 -14.63
CA LEU A 175 -16.39 -26.10 -13.49
C LEU A 175 -17.89 -25.79 -13.39
N ASP A 176 -18.29 -24.52 -13.51
CA ASP A 176 -19.68 -24.10 -13.47
C ASP A 176 -20.51 -24.73 -14.59
N SER A 177 -19.94 -24.89 -15.79
CA SER A 177 -20.62 -25.58 -16.91
C SER A 177 -20.78 -27.09 -16.73
N THR A 178 -20.00 -27.70 -15.83
CA THR A 178 -20.05 -29.13 -15.50
C THR A 178 -21.09 -29.43 -14.42
N ILE A 179 -21.40 -28.45 -13.56
CA ILE A 179 -22.40 -28.53 -12.48
C ILE A 179 -23.74 -28.03 -13.01
N SER A 180 -24.39 -28.80 -13.89
CA SER A 180 -25.75 -28.47 -14.37
C SER A 180 -26.81 -29.10 -13.45
N GLU A 181 -27.58 -28.21 -12.80
CA GLU A 181 -28.78 -28.37 -11.92
C GLU A 181 -28.60 -28.41 -10.37
N PRO A 182 -29.15 -27.42 -9.62
CA PRO A 182 -29.00 -27.31 -8.15
C PRO A 182 -29.92 -28.19 -7.30
N SER A 183 -30.57 -29.23 -7.85
CA SER A 183 -31.60 -30.00 -7.13
C SER A 183 -31.09 -31.26 -6.41
N SER A 184 -29.80 -31.62 -6.57
CA SER A 184 -29.34 -32.99 -6.27
C SER A 184 -28.39 -33.16 -5.09
N THR A 185 -27.80 -32.12 -4.47
CA THR A 185 -26.77 -32.34 -3.43
C THR A 185 -27.27 -33.05 -2.18
N ASP A 186 -28.50 -32.78 -1.71
CA ASP A 186 -29.12 -33.56 -0.62
C ASP A 186 -29.48 -35.00 -1.06
N SER A 187 -29.74 -35.21 -2.35
CA SER A 187 -29.99 -36.56 -2.90
C SER A 187 -28.72 -37.41 -3.03
N MET A 188 -27.54 -36.81 -2.89
CA MET A 188 -26.24 -37.52 -2.96
C MET A 188 -25.81 -38.13 -1.62
N TRP A 189 -26.50 -37.82 -0.51
CA TRP A 189 -26.14 -38.29 0.83
C TRP A 189 -27.11 -39.36 1.33
N THR A 190 -26.57 -40.51 1.71
CA THR A 190 -27.34 -41.59 2.34
C THR A 190 -27.02 -41.65 3.83
N ALA A 191 -28.02 -41.35 4.68
CA ALA A 191 -27.89 -41.52 6.13
C ALA A 191 -27.90 -43.00 6.50
N ILE A 192 -27.00 -43.40 7.40
CA ILE A 192 -26.83 -44.79 7.81
C ILE A 192 -26.84 -44.93 9.34
N THR A 193 -27.30 -46.09 9.82
CA THR A 193 -27.40 -46.39 11.25
C THR A 193 -26.31 -47.35 11.70
N PRO A 194 -25.70 -47.14 12.88
CA PRO A 194 -24.71 -48.07 13.44
C PRO A 194 -25.27 -49.46 13.69
N LYS A 195 -24.50 -50.50 13.36
CA LYS A 195 -24.78 -51.92 13.68
C LYS A 195 -24.21 -52.32 15.04
N ASN A 196 -22.97 -51.91 15.31
CA ASN A 196 -22.29 -52.15 16.57
C ASN A 196 -21.41 -50.95 16.91
N ILE A 197 -21.27 -50.65 18.19
CA ILE A 197 -20.51 -49.49 18.67
C ILE A 197 -19.74 -49.89 19.93
N THR A 198 -18.46 -49.51 19.98
CA THR A 198 -17.60 -49.66 21.15
C THR A 198 -16.83 -48.38 21.46
N SER A 199 -16.54 -48.18 22.74
CA SER A 199 -15.67 -47.11 23.25
C SER A 199 -14.47 -47.74 23.93
N ALA A 200 -13.26 -47.29 23.57
CA ALA A 200 -12.02 -47.73 24.22
C ALA A 200 -11.82 -47.05 25.60
N GLY A 201 -12.27 -45.80 25.73
CA GLY A 201 -12.10 -45.00 26.94
C GLY A 201 -13.20 -45.18 28.00
N GLY A 202 -14.22 -45.99 27.71
CA GLY A 202 -15.28 -46.36 28.67
C GLY A 202 -16.49 -45.42 28.70
N ALA A 203 -16.68 -44.58 27.67
CA ALA A 203 -17.92 -43.86 27.48
C ALA A 203 -19.07 -44.82 27.12
N VAL A 204 -20.28 -44.49 27.57
CA VAL A 204 -21.50 -45.24 27.19
C VAL A 204 -22.05 -44.62 25.92
N LEU A 205 -22.07 -45.41 24.84
CA LEU A 205 -22.54 -44.99 23.51
C LEU A 205 -23.93 -45.55 23.23
N THR A 206 -24.91 -44.66 23.07
CA THR A 206 -26.32 -45.01 22.86
C THR A 206 -26.77 -44.60 21.47
N VAL A 207 -27.30 -45.53 20.68
CA VAL A 207 -27.93 -45.22 19.38
C VAL A 207 -29.33 -44.67 19.64
N LEU A 208 -29.63 -43.51 19.08
CA LEU A 208 -30.92 -42.84 19.16
C LEU A 208 -31.82 -43.18 17.95
N PRO A 209 -33.15 -42.97 18.03
CA PRO A 209 -34.08 -43.29 16.94
C PRO A 209 -33.82 -42.57 15.61
N ASP A 210 -33.09 -41.45 15.63
CA ASP A 210 -32.73 -40.66 14.45
C ASP A 210 -31.42 -41.14 13.78
N GLY A 211 -30.87 -42.26 14.24
CA GLY A 211 -29.63 -42.86 13.74
C GLY A 211 -28.35 -42.22 14.29
N SER A 212 -28.46 -41.19 15.14
CA SER A 212 -27.31 -40.58 15.80
C SER A 212 -26.85 -41.40 17.02
N VAL A 213 -25.57 -41.25 17.39
CA VAL A 213 -24.97 -41.85 18.57
C VAL A 213 -24.74 -40.78 19.62
N LEU A 214 -25.25 -40.98 20.83
CA LEU A 214 -25.04 -40.11 21.98
C LEU A 214 -24.08 -40.76 22.98
N ALA A 215 -22.99 -40.06 23.29
CA ALA A 215 -21.99 -40.45 24.27
C ALA A 215 -22.29 -39.88 25.66
N SER A 216 -22.32 -40.75 26.66
CA SER A 216 -22.64 -40.43 28.05
C SER A 216 -21.73 -41.19 29.03
N GLY A 217 -21.94 -41.02 30.34
CA GLY A 217 -21.11 -41.66 31.36
C GLY A 217 -19.70 -41.07 31.45
N THR A 218 -18.69 -41.93 31.58
CA THR A 218 -17.28 -41.53 31.71
C THR A 218 -16.83 -40.63 30.55
N ASN A 219 -16.16 -39.52 30.85
CA ASN A 219 -15.46 -38.70 29.86
C ASN A 219 -13.94 -38.80 30.12
N PRO A 220 -13.26 -39.75 29.47
CA PRO A 220 -11.87 -40.11 29.78
C PRO A 220 -10.87 -39.09 29.24
N ASN A 221 -9.59 -39.28 29.60
CA ASN A 221 -8.50 -38.43 29.12
C ASN A 221 -8.15 -38.66 27.64
N SER A 222 -8.53 -39.80 27.09
CA SER A 222 -8.43 -40.16 25.67
C SER A 222 -9.58 -41.10 25.35
N GLU A 223 -10.12 -40.97 24.16
CA GLU A 223 -11.29 -41.72 23.72
C GLU A 223 -11.15 -42.16 22.28
N GLU A 224 -11.64 -43.36 21.98
CA GLU A 224 -11.75 -43.86 20.62
C GLU A 224 -13.11 -44.53 20.45
N TYR A 225 -13.90 -44.00 19.51
CA TYR A 225 -15.18 -44.60 19.13
C TYR A 225 -14.96 -45.47 17.91
N THR A 226 -15.29 -46.75 18.03
CA THR A 226 -15.29 -47.69 16.91
C THR A 226 -16.73 -48.07 16.59
N VAL A 227 -17.15 -47.80 15.35
CA VAL A 227 -18.52 -47.99 14.90
C VAL A 227 -18.54 -48.83 13.63
N MET A 228 -19.32 -49.91 13.65
CA MET A 228 -19.54 -50.78 12.50
C MET A 228 -20.82 -50.40 11.77
N PHE A 229 -20.75 -50.31 10.45
CA PHE A 229 -21.87 -50.01 9.57
C PHE A 229 -21.99 -51.05 8.45
N THR A 230 -23.19 -51.13 7.87
CA THR A 230 -23.44 -51.83 6.61
C THR A 230 -23.94 -50.79 5.61
N SER A 231 -23.18 -50.57 4.53
CA SER A 231 -23.50 -49.62 3.48
C SER A 231 -24.61 -50.17 2.57
N PRO A 232 -25.63 -49.37 2.22
CA PRO A 232 -26.52 -49.66 1.09
C PRO A 232 -25.91 -49.33 -0.28
N LEU A 233 -24.78 -48.61 -0.31
CA LEU A 233 -24.05 -48.24 -1.53
C LEU A 233 -22.96 -49.27 -1.85
N ALA A 234 -22.68 -49.48 -3.14
CA ALA A 234 -21.64 -50.41 -3.60
C ALA A 234 -20.22 -49.90 -3.31
N GLN A 235 -20.04 -48.58 -3.29
CA GLN A 235 -18.79 -47.91 -2.98
C GLN A 235 -19.04 -46.67 -2.11
N ILE A 236 -18.01 -46.24 -1.37
CA ILE A 236 -18.03 -44.99 -0.60
C ILE A 236 -16.87 -44.12 -1.06
N SER A 237 -17.18 -42.94 -1.61
CA SER A 237 -16.20 -41.94 -2.06
C SER A 237 -16.10 -40.74 -1.11
N ALA A 238 -17.11 -40.54 -0.26
CA ALA A 238 -17.08 -39.53 0.78
C ALA A 238 -17.96 -39.91 1.97
N ILE A 239 -17.61 -39.39 3.15
CA ILE A 239 -18.44 -39.43 4.35
C ILE A 239 -18.73 -38.02 4.84
N LYS A 240 -19.93 -37.79 5.36
CA LYS A 240 -20.29 -36.58 6.11
C LYS A 240 -20.49 -36.96 7.57
N LEU A 241 -19.62 -36.43 8.43
CA LEU A 241 -19.71 -36.51 9.88
C LEU A 241 -20.46 -35.29 10.39
N GLU A 242 -21.67 -35.50 10.91
CA GLU A 242 -22.41 -34.49 11.63
C GLU A 242 -22.15 -34.63 13.13
N THR A 243 -21.81 -33.53 13.80
CA THR A 243 -21.80 -33.47 15.26
C THR A 243 -22.96 -32.59 15.72
N LEU A 244 -23.82 -33.15 16.58
CA LEU A 244 -25.16 -32.62 16.84
C LEU A 244 -25.27 -32.11 18.28
N VAL A 245 -26.03 -31.04 18.48
CA VAL A 245 -26.34 -30.55 19.83
C VAL A 245 -27.28 -31.50 20.56
N ASP A 246 -27.13 -31.60 21.88
CA ASP A 246 -28.06 -32.35 22.74
C ASP A 246 -28.21 -31.68 24.10
N SER A 247 -29.43 -31.66 24.63
CA SER A 247 -29.74 -31.06 25.94
C SER A 247 -28.97 -31.69 27.11
N SER A 248 -28.55 -32.95 26.98
CA SER A 248 -27.80 -33.68 27.99
C SER A 248 -26.29 -33.39 27.98
N LEU A 249 -25.79 -32.71 26.93
CA LEU A 249 -24.37 -32.40 26.78
C LEU A 249 -23.99 -31.05 27.39
N PRO A 250 -22.73 -30.85 27.79
CA PRO A 250 -22.25 -29.58 28.33
C PRO A 250 -22.59 -28.40 27.40
N LYS A 251 -23.16 -27.35 28.00
CA LYS A 251 -23.61 -26.14 27.30
C LYS A 251 -24.57 -26.40 26.12
N GLN A 252 -25.23 -27.56 26.10
CA GLN A 252 -26.08 -28.00 24.99
C GLN A 252 -25.32 -27.98 23.65
N GLY A 253 -24.00 -28.21 23.69
CA GLY A 253 -23.13 -28.25 22.52
C GLY A 253 -22.97 -29.66 21.95
N PRO A 254 -22.23 -29.81 20.84
CA PRO A 254 -21.99 -31.10 20.21
C PRO A 254 -20.85 -31.91 20.84
N GLY A 255 -20.00 -31.29 21.68
CA GLY A 255 -18.88 -31.92 22.36
C GLY A 255 -19.09 -32.13 23.87
N ARG A 256 -18.20 -32.91 24.49
CA ARG A 256 -18.25 -33.28 25.92
C ARG A 256 -17.33 -32.47 26.82
N ALA A 257 -16.56 -31.51 26.28
CA ALA A 257 -15.79 -30.58 27.10
C ALA A 257 -16.73 -29.61 27.84
N ASN A 258 -16.30 -29.03 28.96
CA ASN A 258 -17.13 -28.15 29.80
C ASN A 258 -17.76 -26.95 29.07
N ASN A 259 -17.18 -26.51 27.96
CA ASN A 259 -17.69 -25.43 27.12
C ASN A 259 -18.56 -25.91 25.94
N GLY A 260 -18.63 -27.22 25.68
CA GLY A 260 -19.32 -27.85 24.54
C GLY A 260 -18.41 -28.17 23.34
N ASN A 261 -17.10 -27.94 23.45
CA ASN A 261 -16.11 -28.21 22.40
C ASN A 261 -15.69 -29.69 22.34
N PHE A 262 -15.05 -30.09 21.25
CA PHE A 262 -14.35 -31.38 21.07
C PHE A 262 -13.06 -31.17 20.27
N VAL A 263 -12.16 -32.16 20.29
CA VAL A 263 -10.98 -32.19 19.40
C VAL A 263 -10.84 -33.58 18.77
N LEU A 264 -11.21 -33.70 17.51
CA LEU A 264 -11.09 -34.92 16.72
C LEU A 264 -9.69 -34.99 16.11
N HIS A 265 -8.90 -35.98 16.51
CA HIS A 265 -7.50 -36.11 16.10
C HIS A 265 -7.34 -36.96 14.85
N GLU A 266 -8.08 -38.06 14.74
CA GLU A 266 -8.02 -38.91 13.56
C GLU A 266 -9.37 -39.53 13.25
N VAL A 267 -9.63 -39.70 11.95
CA VAL A 267 -10.75 -40.45 11.39
C VAL A 267 -10.20 -41.63 10.60
N GLY A 268 -10.45 -42.83 11.08
CA GLY A 268 -10.18 -44.07 10.35
C GLY A 268 -11.43 -44.56 9.65
N LEU A 269 -11.31 -45.04 8.42
CA LEU A 269 -12.37 -45.74 7.70
C LEU A 269 -11.75 -46.98 7.04
N LYS A 270 -12.29 -48.17 7.31
CA LYS A 270 -11.80 -49.42 6.70
C LYS A 270 -12.94 -50.41 6.45
N SER A 271 -12.90 -51.12 5.34
CA SER A 271 -13.67 -52.34 5.10
C SER A 271 -12.87 -53.57 5.57
N THR A 272 -13.39 -54.78 5.32
CA THR A 272 -12.68 -56.03 5.61
C THR A 272 -11.35 -56.13 4.86
N GLU A 273 -11.26 -55.55 3.65
CA GLU A 273 -10.14 -55.74 2.73
C GLU A 273 -9.32 -54.47 2.47
N GLN A 274 -9.91 -53.29 2.68
CA GLN A 274 -9.32 -52.01 2.30
C GLN A 274 -9.42 -51.00 3.44
N THR A 275 -8.33 -50.28 3.71
CA THR A 275 -8.37 -49.04 4.50
C THR A 275 -8.54 -47.87 3.54
N ALA A 276 -9.52 -47.01 3.78
CA ALA A 276 -9.77 -45.85 2.95
C ALA A 276 -8.58 -44.87 3.00
N GLN A 277 -8.16 -44.37 1.85
CA GLN A 277 -7.17 -43.30 1.76
C GLN A 277 -7.89 -41.97 1.59
N TRP A 278 -7.73 -41.06 2.56
CA TRP A 278 -8.30 -39.73 2.50
C TRP A 278 -7.62 -38.87 1.42
N ILE A 279 -8.43 -38.15 0.66
CA ILE A 279 -8.03 -37.21 -0.39
C ILE A 279 -8.00 -35.78 0.17
N ASP A 280 -9.06 -35.37 0.85
CA ASP A 280 -9.17 -34.09 1.54
C ASP A 280 -10.31 -34.12 2.58
N ALA A 281 -10.51 -33.01 3.29
CA ALA A 281 -11.69 -32.78 4.10
C ALA A 281 -12.10 -31.29 4.15
N THR A 282 -13.40 -31.04 4.22
CA THR A 282 -14.01 -29.71 4.42
C THR A 282 -14.94 -29.72 5.62
N ALA A 283 -15.16 -28.58 6.25
CA ALA A 283 -16.06 -28.44 7.39
C ALA A 283 -16.76 -27.07 7.35
N ASP A 284 -17.99 -27.01 7.88
CA ASP A 284 -18.75 -25.76 8.01
C ASP A 284 -18.03 -24.74 8.90
N HIS A 285 -17.24 -25.24 9.86
CA HIS A 285 -16.43 -24.42 10.76
C HIS A 285 -15.16 -25.13 11.20
N SER A 286 -14.10 -24.36 11.43
CA SER A 286 -12.85 -24.83 12.04
C SER A 286 -12.25 -23.72 12.91
N GLN A 287 -11.85 -24.07 14.13
CA GLN A 287 -11.08 -23.18 14.99
C GLN A 287 -9.74 -22.84 14.33
N ASN A 288 -9.28 -21.59 14.48
CA ASN A 288 -7.95 -21.19 14.03
C ASN A 288 -6.87 -22.15 14.57
N LYS A 289 -6.01 -22.67 13.68
CA LYS A 289 -4.98 -23.71 13.92
C LYS A 289 -5.48 -25.15 14.12
N PHE A 290 -6.79 -25.40 14.07
CA PHE A 290 -7.38 -26.73 14.19
C PHE A 290 -8.34 -27.02 13.01
N PRO A 291 -7.86 -26.97 11.75
CA PRO A 291 -8.66 -27.30 10.57
C PRO A 291 -9.07 -28.78 10.54
N ILE A 292 -10.19 -29.09 9.89
CA ILE A 292 -10.65 -30.48 9.67
C ILE A 292 -9.60 -31.38 9.00
N LYS A 293 -8.73 -30.81 8.15
CA LYS A 293 -7.64 -31.54 7.49
C LYS A 293 -6.68 -32.22 8.47
N HIS A 294 -6.57 -31.70 9.70
CA HIS A 294 -5.77 -32.34 10.75
C HIS A 294 -6.39 -33.62 11.31
N ALA A 295 -7.64 -33.95 10.98
CA ALA A 295 -8.28 -35.20 11.40
C ALA A 295 -8.04 -36.36 10.43
N ILE A 296 -7.27 -36.12 9.36
CA ILE A 296 -6.94 -37.11 8.31
C ILE A 296 -5.47 -37.03 7.89
N ASP A 297 -4.63 -36.33 8.66
CA ASP A 297 -3.21 -36.09 8.33
C ASP A 297 -2.27 -37.18 8.87
N CYS A 298 -2.82 -38.20 9.55
CA CYS A 298 -2.09 -39.28 10.21
C CYS A 298 -1.15 -38.79 11.34
N ASN A 299 -1.39 -37.59 11.89
CA ASN A 299 -0.68 -37.03 13.02
C ASN A 299 -1.61 -36.84 14.22
N PHE A 300 -1.58 -37.82 15.13
CA PHE A 300 -2.34 -37.85 16.39
C PHE A 300 -2.05 -36.71 17.39
N LYS A 301 -1.19 -35.74 17.05
CA LYS A 301 -0.94 -34.52 17.85
C LYS A 301 -1.70 -33.30 17.34
N THR A 302 -2.19 -33.35 16.11
CA THR A 302 -3.04 -32.33 15.49
C THR A 302 -4.50 -32.79 15.54
N GLY A 303 -5.43 -31.89 15.26
CA GLY A 303 -6.85 -32.26 15.21
C GLY A 303 -7.76 -31.11 14.79
N TRP A 304 -9.03 -31.45 14.59
CA TRP A 304 -10.13 -30.55 14.28
C TRP A 304 -10.87 -30.14 15.56
N ALA A 305 -11.08 -28.84 15.72
CA ALA A 305 -11.82 -28.27 16.85
C ALA A 305 -12.77 -27.17 16.38
N ILE A 306 -13.83 -26.91 17.14
CA ILE A 306 -14.94 -26.05 16.71
C ILE A 306 -15.06 -24.74 17.51
N ASN A 307 -14.09 -24.43 18.36
CA ASN A 307 -14.16 -23.23 19.20
C ASN A 307 -14.18 -21.94 18.37
N VAL A 308 -14.80 -20.89 18.90
CA VAL A 308 -14.93 -19.56 18.28
C VAL A 308 -14.49 -18.46 19.24
N THR A 309 -13.85 -17.41 18.74
CA THR A 309 -13.56 -16.20 19.53
C THR A 309 -14.74 -15.23 19.60
N LYS A 310 -15.65 -15.30 18.61
CA LYS A 310 -16.90 -14.53 18.53
C LYS A 310 -18.01 -15.42 17.96
N GLY A 311 -19.22 -15.33 18.51
CA GLY A 311 -20.38 -16.13 18.09
C GLY A 311 -20.67 -17.33 19.00
N ASN A 312 -21.55 -18.23 18.55
CA ASN A 312 -21.91 -19.45 19.28
C ASN A 312 -21.31 -20.68 18.58
N MET A 313 -20.46 -21.43 19.29
CA MET A 313 -19.94 -22.71 18.78
C MET A 313 -20.89 -23.89 19.00
N ASN A 314 -21.80 -23.80 19.97
CA ASN A 314 -22.71 -24.87 20.38
C ASN A 314 -23.94 -24.90 19.47
N VAL A 315 -23.69 -25.30 18.23
CA VAL A 315 -24.66 -25.55 17.16
C VAL A 315 -24.26 -26.84 16.45
N ASN A 316 -25.14 -27.40 15.61
CA ASN A 316 -24.77 -28.53 14.78
C ASN A 316 -23.60 -28.15 13.86
N ARG A 317 -22.65 -29.06 13.70
CA ARG A 317 -21.48 -28.92 12.81
C ARG A 317 -21.42 -30.09 11.86
N GLU A 318 -20.86 -29.86 10.68
CA GLU A 318 -20.67 -30.89 9.67
C GLU A 318 -19.26 -30.83 9.10
N ALA A 319 -18.67 -32.01 8.92
CA ALA A 319 -17.42 -32.20 8.21
C ALA A 319 -17.64 -33.24 7.11
N THR A 320 -17.17 -32.93 5.91
CA THR A 320 -17.13 -33.86 4.78
C THR A 320 -15.71 -34.32 4.57
N LEU A 321 -15.49 -35.63 4.57
CA LEU A 321 -14.20 -36.27 4.35
C LEU A 321 -14.28 -37.09 3.07
N TYR A 322 -13.34 -36.87 2.17
CA TYR A 322 -13.33 -37.47 0.83
C TYR A 322 -12.24 -38.52 0.77
N CYS A 323 -12.55 -39.70 0.26
CA CYS A 323 -11.59 -40.78 0.15
C CYS A 323 -11.54 -41.35 -1.28
N GLN A 324 -10.47 -42.07 -1.58
CA GLN A 324 -10.52 -43.01 -2.69
C GLN A 324 -11.69 -43.98 -2.47
N PRO A 325 -12.41 -44.40 -3.54
CA PRO A 325 -13.54 -45.29 -3.41
C PRO A 325 -13.20 -46.51 -2.54
N LEU A 326 -13.94 -46.63 -1.44
CA LEU A 326 -13.89 -47.80 -0.57
C LEU A 326 -14.91 -48.80 -1.09
N GLU A 327 -14.42 -49.93 -1.57
CA GLU A 327 -15.23 -50.99 -2.19
C GLU A 327 -15.21 -52.26 -1.32
N SER A 328 -16.12 -53.19 -1.64
CA SER A 328 -16.14 -54.55 -1.07
C SER A 328 -16.39 -55.56 -2.18
N THR A 329 -15.73 -56.71 -2.10
CA THR A 329 -16.01 -57.87 -2.97
C THR A 329 -17.20 -58.70 -2.50
N ASP A 330 -17.70 -58.46 -1.28
CA ASP A 330 -18.87 -59.11 -0.72
C ASP A 330 -20.18 -58.47 -1.23
N ASP A 331 -21.29 -59.21 -1.18
CA ASP A 331 -22.64 -58.73 -1.54
C ASP A 331 -23.09 -57.47 -0.77
N LYS A 332 -22.43 -57.16 0.36
CA LYS A 332 -22.67 -55.95 1.17
C LYS A 332 -21.34 -55.35 1.63
N LEU A 333 -21.18 -54.05 1.48
CA LEU A 333 -20.03 -53.29 2.01
C LEU A 333 -20.21 -53.06 3.51
N GLU A 334 -19.57 -53.91 4.33
CA GLU A 334 -19.39 -53.66 5.76
C GLU A 334 -18.10 -52.87 6.01
N PHE A 335 -18.18 -51.86 6.88
CA PHE A 335 -17.03 -51.03 7.19
C PHE A 335 -17.04 -50.55 8.65
N GLN A 336 -15.85 -50.23 9.13
CA GLN A 336 -15.57 -49.68 10.44
C GLN A 336 -15.18 -48.21 10.31
N LEU A 337 -15.89 -47.34 11.02
CA LEU A 337 -15.47 -45.96 11.31
C LEU A 337 -14.77 -45.95 12.67
N THR A 338 -13.60 -45.31 12.74
CA THR A 338 -12.88 -45.02 13.98
C THR A 338 -12.74 -43.51 14.14
N LEU A 339 -13.17 -42.97 15.29
CA LEU A 339 -12.97 -41.57 15.66
C LEU A 339 -12.06 -41.51 16.88
N THR A 340 -10.89 -40.91 16.75
CA THR A 340 -9.88 -40.82 17.82
C THR A 340 -9.84 -39.41 18.40
N MET A 341 -10.01 -39.27 19.72
CA MET A 341 -9.93 -38.01 20.46
C MET A 341 -8.94 -38.17 21.61
N ALA A 342 -7.71 -37.67 21.43
CA ALA A 342 -6.63 -37.84 22.40
C ALA A 342 -6.55 -36.73 23.47
N ASN A 343 -7.35 -35.67 23.34
CA ASN A 343 -7.35 -34.56 24.30
C ASN A 343 -8.22 -34.85 25.52
N PRO A 344 -7.73 -34.60 26.74
CA PRO A 344 -8.49 -34.90 27.96
C PRO A 344 -9.86 -34.25 27.99
N GLN A 345 -10.90 -35.08 28.03
CA GLN A 345 -12.30 -34.66 28.13
C GLN A 345 -12.87 -33.89 26.91
N TYR A 346 -12.15 -33.83 25.79
CA TYR A 346 -12.60 -33.20 24.54
C TYR A 346 -13.15 -34.20 23.52
N SER A 347 -13.95 -35.17 23.98
CA SER A 347 -14.60 -36.14 23.11
C SER A 347 -15.88 -35.58 22.47
N ILE A 348 -16.25 -36.10 21.29
CA ILE A 348 -17.51 -35.79 20.61
C ILE A 348 -18.69 -36.32 21.44
N GLY A 349 -19.73 -35.51 21.60
CA GLY A 349 -20.89 -35.82 22.43
C GLY A 349 -21.99 -36.55 21.67
N ARG A 350 -22.40 -36.02 20.53
CA ARG A 350 -23.39 -36.68 19.67
C ARG A 350 -23.00 -36.55 18.22
N PHE A 351 -23.05 -37.65 17.47
CA PHE A 351 -22.69 -37.65 16.06
C PHE A 351 -23.58 -38.55 15.21
N ARG A 352 -23.61 -38.27 13.92
CA ARG A 352 -24.28 -39.08 12.90
C ARG A 352 -23.40 -39.14 11.65
N LEU A 353 -23.52 -40.23 10.89
CA LEU A 353 -22.76 -40.46 9.67
C LEU A 353 -23.70 -40.54 8.47
N LEU A 354 -23.35 -39.82 7.40
CA LEU A 354 -23.91 -40.00 6.07
C LEU A 354 -22.79 -40.39 5.10
N ILE A 355 -23.12 -41.13 4.06
CA ILE A 355 -22.16 -41.60 3.05
C ILE A 355 -22.61 -41.20 1.65
N SER A 356 -21.66 -41.10 0.73
CA SER A 356 -21.92 -40.82 -0.68
C SER A 356 -21.01 -41.64 -1.60
N GLU A 357 -21.56 -42.04 -2.74
CA GLU A 357 -20.83 -42.64 -3.86
C GLU A 357 -20.48 -41.62 -4.96
N ALA A 358 -20.96 -40.37 -4.83
CA ALA A 358 -20.79 -39.35 -5.86
C ALA A 358 -19.32 -38.94 -6.01
N ASP A 359 -18.98 -38.45 -7.20
CA ASP A 359 -17.63 -37.96 -7.48
C ASP A 359 -17.26 -36.84 -6.51
N HIS A 360 -16.03 -36.86 -6.03
CA HIS A 360 -15.52 -35.89 -5.08
C HIS A 360 -15.59 -34.44 -5.58
N GLN A 361 -15.60 -34.23 -6.90
CA GLN A 361 -15.83 -32.92 -7.55
C GLN A 361 -17.28 -32.44 -7.44
N LEU A 362 -18.24 -33.36 -7.39
CA LEU A 362 -19.68 -33.05 -7.24
C LEU A 362 -20.07 -32.77 -5.78
N ILE A 363 -19.30 -33.30 -4.83
CA ILE A 363 -19.57 -33.17 -3.39
C ILE A 363 -18.89 -31.92 -2.77
N GLY A 364 -18.09 -31.17 -3.54
CA GLY A 364 -17.56 -29.87 -3.13
C GLY A 364 -16.08 -29.83 -2.76
N LEU A 365 -15.24 -30.74 -3.29
CA LEU A 365 -13.79 -30.55 -3.23
C LEU A 365 -13.34 -29.34 -4.06
N PRO A 366 -12.37 -28.55 -3.57
CA PRO A 366 -11.69 -27.55 -4.38
C PRO A 366 -11.01 -28.23 -5.57
N ASP A 367 -11.30 -27.77 -6.79
CA ASP A 367 -10.63 -28.25 -8.00
C ASP A 367 -9.09 -28.08 -7.85
N PRO A 368 -8.29 -29.15 -7.98
CA PRO A 368 -6.84 -29.07 -7.77
C PRO A 368 -6.13 -28.09 -8.70
N GLU A 369 -6.59 -28.00 -9.95
CA GLU A 369 -6.02 -27.06 -10.93
C GLU A 369 -6.40 -25.61 -10.60
N LEU A 370 -7.67 -25.35 -10.25
CA LEU A 370 -8.10 -24.04 -9.77
C LEU A 370 -7.33 -23.61 -8.52
N SER A 371 -7.09 -24.54 -7.59
CA SER A 371 -6.32 -24.29 -6.38
C SER A 371 -4.87 -23.91 -6.70
N ARG A 372 -4.23 -24.66 -7.60
CA ARG A 372 -2.88 -24.37 -8.11
C ARG A 372 -2.81 -23.02 -8.81
N LEU A 373 -3.73 -22.72 -9.72
CA LEU A 373 -3.78 -21.46 -10.46
C LEU A 373 -3.98 -20.26 -9.53
N THR A 374 -4.86 -20.40 -8.54
CA THR A 374 -5.10 -19.37 -7.51
C THR A 374 -3.87 -19.14 -6.65
N GLN A 375 -3.14 -20.20 -6.30
CA GLN A 375 -1.88 -20.08 -5.56
C GLN A 375 -0.80 -19.34 -6.38
N ILE A 376 -0.68 -19.64 -7.68
CA ILE A 376 0.24 -18.93 -8.59
C ILE A 376 -0.13 -17.45 -8.66
N GLN A 377 -1.41 -17.12 -8.89
CA GLN A 377 -1.89 -15.74 -8.93
C GLN A 377 -1.53 -15.00 -7.63
N THR A 378 -1.85 -15.60 -6.48
CA THR A 378 -1.59 -15.00 -5.16
C THR A 378 -0.09 -14.78 -4.93
N SER A 379 0.76 -15.70 -5.36
CA SER A 379 2.22 -15.56 -5.27
C SER A 379 2.74 -14.40 -6.12
N LEU A 380 2.24 -14.27 -7.35
CA LEU A 380 2.64 -13.19 -8.26
C LEU A 380 2.20 -11.81 -7.72
N GLU A 381 0.97 -11.72 -7.20
CA GLU A 381 0.46 -10.51 -6.55
C GLU A 381 1.27 -10.14 -5.30
N ALA A 382 1.71 -11.14 -4.53
CA ALA A 382 2.58 -10.93 -3.37
C ALA A 382 3.97 -10.40 -3.79
N ASP A 383 4.56 -10.94 -4.86
CA ASP A 383 5.82 -10.45 -5.41
C ASP A 383 5.70 -9.03 -5.98
N TRP A 384 4.63 -8.76 -6.72
CA TRP A 384 4.34 -7.41 -7.21
C TRP A 384 4.23 -6.43 -6.05
N LYS A 385 3.47 -6.78 -5.00
CA LYS A 385 3.31 -5.93 -3.82
C LYS A 385 4.63 -5.70 -3.11
N ARG A 386 5.46 -6.72 -2.97
CA ARG A 386 6.79 -6.63 -2.34
C ARG A 386 7.70 -5.66 -3.10
N ILE A 387 7.76 -5.75 -4.44
CA ILE A 387 8.54 -4.82 -5.25
C ILE A 387 7.94 -3.42 -5.16
N ASN A 388 6.62 -3.30 -5.33
CA ASN A 388 5.94 -2.01 -5.32
C ASN A 388 6.13 -1.24 -3.99
N GLN A 389 6.10 -1.95 -2.86
CA GLN A 389 6.34 -1.37 -1.53
C GLN A 389 7.81 -0.98 -1.28
N SER A 390 8.75 -1.53 -2.04
CA SER A 390 10.17 -1.18 -1.96
C SER A 390 10.54 0.07 -2.76
N ILE A 391 9.63 0.56 -3.61
CA ILE A 391 9.86 1.74 -4.44
C ILE A 391 9.90 2.98 -3.54
N PRO A 392 11.00 3.76 -3.57
CA PRO A 392 11.08 4.98 -2.80
C PRO A 392 10.13 6.04 -3.35
N THR A 393 9.61 6.87 -2.44
CA THR A 393 8.81 8.04 -2.79
C THR A 393 9.60 9.32 -2.55
N THR A 394 9.32 10.37 -3.31
CA THR A 394 9.82 11.72 -3.03
C THR A 394 8.75 12.78 -3.20
N MET A 395 8.90 13.90 -2.48
CA MET A 395 7.97 15.03 -2.60
C MET A 395 8.27 15.80 -3.88
N ILE A 396 7.22 16.16 -4.62
CA ILE A 396 7.33 16.94 -5.86
C ILE A 396 6.38 18.14 -5.82
N MET A 397 6.63 19.12 -6.67
CA MET A 397 5.66 20.18 -6.94
C MET A 397 4.56 19.66 -7.87
N SER A 398 3.38 20.27 -7.75
CA SER A 398 2.27 20.07 -8.69
C SER A 398 1.36 21.28 -8.59
N GLU A 399 0.93 21.80 -9.74
CA GLU A 399 -0.04 22.91 -9.79
C GLU A 399 -1.47 22.45 -9.56
N LEU A 400 -2.29 23.35 -9.03
CA LEU A 400 -3.73 23.16 -8.94
C LEU A 400 -4.38 23.17 -10.33
N LYS A 401 -5.41 22.34 -10.51
CA LYS A 401 -6.25 22.37 -11.71
C LYS A 401 -7.05 23.67 -11.84
N VAL A 402 -7.41 24.27 -10.71
CA VAL A 402 -8.13 25.55 -10.64
C VAL A 402 -7.24 26.54 -9.89
N PRO A 403 -6.72 27.58 -10.56
CA PRO A 403 -5.85 28.57 -9.93
C PRO A 403 -6.54 29.26 -8.75
N ARG A 404 -5.77 29.54 -7.69
CA ARG A 404 -6.18 30.36 -6.55
C ARG A 404 -5.99 31.84 -6.87
N GLU A 405 -6.93 32.65 -6.41
CA GLU A 405 -6.77 34.10 -6.40
C GLU A 405 -5.69 34.50 -5.38
N THR A 406 -4.73 35.31 -5.83
CA THR A 406 -3.68 35.84 -4.96
C THR A 406 -4.03 37.28 -4.59
N HIS A 407 -3.87 37.62 -3.32
CA HIS A 407 -4.09 38.97 -2.82
C HIS A 407 -2.83 39.47 -2.14
N ARG A 408 -2.61 40.78 -2.20
CA ARG A 408 -1.62 41.43 -1.33
C ARG A 408 -2.06 41.29 0.13
N LEU A 409 -1.19 40.81 1.01
CA LEU A 409 -1.55 40.66 2.43
C LEU A 409 -1.16 41.93 3.20
N ILE A 410 -2.10 42.49 3.95
CA ILE A 410 -1.89 43.76 4.65
C ILE A 410 -0.92 43.52 5.80
N ARG A 411 0.30 44.08 5.68
CA ARG A 411 1.40 43.87 6.63
C ARG A 411 1.83 42.41 6.77
N GLY A 412 1.69 41.61 5.71
CA GLY A 412 2.04 40.20 5.72
C GLY A 412 1.05 39.28 6.46
N ASP A 413 -0.06 39.82 6.97
CA ASP A 413 -1.06 39.05 7.69
C ASP A 413 -1.99 38.28 6.73
N PHE A 414 -1.87 36.95 6.72
CA PHE A 414 -2.64 36.06 5.83
C PHE A 414 -4.16 36.15 6.04
N LEU A 415 -4.61 36.62 7.19
CA LEU A 415 -6.04 36.83 7.47
C LEU A 415 -6.57 38.14 6.86
N ARG A 416 -5.68 39.05 6.46
CA ARG A 416 -6.02 40.40 5.97
C ARG A 416 -5.64 40.57 4.51
N LYS A 417 -6.56 40.19 3.63
CA LYS A 417 -6.43 40.36 2.18
C LYS A 417 -6.66 41.82 1.78
N GLY A 418 -5.75 42.36 0.98
CA GLY A 418 -5.88 43.64 0.27
C GLY A 418 -6.26 43.40 -1.19
N GLU A 419 -5.75 44.23 -2.10
CA GLU A 419 -6.06 44.13 -3.54
C GLU A 419 -5.60 42.79 -4.15
N PRO A 420 -6.36 42.23 -5.12
CA PRO A 420 -5.94 41.07 -5.89
C PRO A 420 -4.72 41.39 -6.75
N VAL A 421 -3.88 40.39 -6.99
CA VAL A 421 -2.68 40.48 -7.83
C VAL A 421 -2.56 39.26 -8.73
N THR A 422 -1.96 39.45 -9.90
CA THR A 422 -1.57 38.38 -10.81
C THR A 422 -0.06 38.13 -10.73
N PRO A 423 0.42 36.95 -11.15
CA PRO A 423 1.86 36.70 -11.21
C PRO A 423 2.60 37.73 -12.07
N GLY A 424 3.82 38.06 -11.67
CA GLY A 424 4.68 39.01 -12.35
C GLY A 424 5.97 39.29 -11.59
N THR A 425 6.91 39.93 -12.27
CA THR A 425 8.25 40.23 -11.79
C THR A 425 8.37 41.70 -11.38
N PRO A 426 9.43 42.11 -10.65
CA PRO A 426 9.64 43.51 -10.29
C PRO A 426 9.86 44.40 -11.52
N ASP A 427 9.23 45.58 -11.56
CA ASP A 427 9.21 46.49 -12.71
C ASP A 427 10.56 47.18 -12.97
N PHE A 428 11.48 47.16 -11.98
CA PHE A 428 12.83 47.68 -12.15
C PHE A 428 13.78 46.71 -12.87
N LEU A 429 13.36 45.46 -13.06
CA LEU A 429 14.05 44.44 -13.84
C LEU A 429 13.40 44.31 -15.23
N PRO A 430 14.05 43.65 -16.20
CA PRO A 430 13.43 43.39 -17.49
C PRO A 430 12.07 42.72 -17.34
N GLY A 431 11.14 43.10 -18.22
CA GLY A 431 9.77 42.57 -18.20
C GLY A 431 9.74 41.08 -18.51
N ILE A 432 8.88 40.35 -17.82
CA ILE A 432 8.63 38.94 -18.11
C ILE A 432 7.80 38.78 -19.38
N TRP A 433 8.33 38.02 -20.33
CA TRP A 433 7.60 37.59 -21.53
C TRP A 433 6.96 36.22 -21.28
N SER A 434 5.76 36.01 -21.80
CA SER A 434 5.17 34.67 -21.85
C SER A 434 5.91 33.84 -22.91
N HIS A 435 6.33 32.62 -22.56
CA HIS A 435 6.95 31.70 -23.54
C HIS A 435 5.96 31.08 -24.52
N GLU A 436 4.67 31.35 -24.34
CA GLU A 436 3.63 31.01 -25.31
C GLU A 436 3.05 32.32 -25.84
N ASP A 437 2.76 32.41 -27.15
CA ASP A 437 2.24 33.62 -27.82
C ASP A 437 0.78 33.96 -27.44
N ASN A 438 0.47 33.99 -26.15
CA ASN A 438 -0.85 34.28 -25.64
C ASN A 438 -0.79 35.24 -24.45
N GLU A 439 -0.81 36.55 -24.73
CA GLU A 439 -0.86 37.62 -23.72
C GLU A 439 -2.04 37.50 -22.74
N SER A 440 -3.08 36.71 -23.06
CA SER A 440 -4.25 36.52 -22.20
C SER A 440 -4.12 35.41 -21.16
N ARG A 441 -3.06 34.57 -21.20
CA ARG A 441 -2.88 33.51 -20.20
C ARG A 441 -2.20 34.03 -18.93
N LEU A 442 -2.52 33.41 -17.79
CA LEU A 442 -1.79 33.67 -16.55
C LEU A 442 -0.35 33.13 -16.67
N LEU A 443 0.60 33.92 -16.16
CA LEU A 443 2.00 33.49 -16.05
C LEU A 443 2.14 32.38 -15.01
N THR A 444 3.05 31.45 -15.26
CA THR A 444 3.27 30.23 -14.48
C THR A 444 4.70 30.19 -13.93
N ARG A 445 5.01 29.22 -13.07
CA ARG A 445 6.40 28.99 -12.63
C ARG A 445 7.35 28.73 -13.79
N LEU A 446 6.87 28.18 -14.91
CA LEU A 446 7.71 27.97 -16.09
C LEU A 446 8.13 29.30 -16.73
N ASP A 447 7.22 30.27 -16.79
CA ASP A 447 7.55 31.63 -17.27
C ASP A 447 8.54 32.32 -16.34
N LEU A 448 8.34 32.19 -15.02
CA LEU A 448 9.29 32.72 -14.04
C LEU A 448 10.66 32.07 -14.21
N ALA A 449 10.71 30.75 -14.40
CA ALA A 449 11.95 30.02 -14.56
C ALA A 449 12.73 30.50 -15.77
N HIS A 450 12.07 30.65 -16.91
CA HIS A 450 12.70 31.21 -18.09
C HIS A 450 13.13 32.67 -17.90
N TRP A 451 12.31 33.51 -17.26
CA TRP A 451 12.68 34.91 -16.99
C TRP A 451 13.94 35.06 -16.13
N LEU A 452 14.17 34.14 -15.18
CA LEU A 452 15.39 34.15 -14.38
C LEU A 452 16.65 33.86 -15.22
N ILE A 453 16.51 33.09 -16.31
CA ILE A 453 17.61 32.70 -17.20
C ILE A 453 17.57 33.45 -18.53
N GLN A 454 16.84 34.56 -18.61
CA GLN A 454 16.88 35.44 -19.78
C GLN A 454 18.22 36.17 -19.85
N GLU A 455 18.77 36.30 -21.07
CA GLU A 455 20.07 36.95 -21.29
C GLU A 455 20.11 38.42 -20.83
N ASP A 456 18.96 39.10 -20.87
CA ASP A 456 18.85 40.49 -20.42
C ASP A 456 18.58 40.63 -18.92
N ASN A 457 18.34 39.52 -18.18
CA ASN A 457 18.23 39.53 -16.73
C ASN A 457 19.62 39.80 -16.10
N PRO A 458 19.84 40.97 -15.48
CA PRO A 458 21.19 41.37 -15.08
C PRO A 458 21.68 40.69 -13.80
N LEU A 459 20.82 39.96 -13.08
CA LEU A 459 21.14 39.48 -11.73
C LEU A 459 21.56 38.02 -11.71
N THR A 460 20.85 37.13 -12.39
CA THR A 460 21.03 35.69 -12.19
C THR A 460 22.43 35.19 -12.51
N ALA A 461 22.99 35.58 -13.65
CA ALA A 461 24.37 35.22 -13.98
C ALA A 461 25.37 35.80 -12.95
N ARG A 462 25.23 37.07 -12.58
CA ARG A 462 26.11 37.74 -11.59
C ARG A 462 26.07 37.07 -10.22
N VAL A 463 24.87 36.73 -9.75
CA VAL A 463 24.66 36.05 -8.47
C VAL A 463 25.31 34.67 -8.53
N THR A 464 25.04 33.89 -9.56
CA THR A 464 25.59 32.53 -9.70
C THR A 464 27.11 32.53 -9.77
N VAL A 465 27.73 33.36 -10.63
CA VAL A 465 29.20 33.41 -10.71
C VAL A 465 29.83 33.94 -9.43
N ASN A 466 29.18 34.86 -8.72
CA ASN A 466 29.66 35.34 -7.43
C ASN A 466 29.64 34.23 -6.36
N ARG A 467 28.61 33.38 -6.35
CA ARG A 467 28.54 32.21 -5.46
C ARG A 467 29.64 31.21 -5.77
N ILE A 468 29.87 30.92 -7.04
CA ILE A 468 30.96 30.04 -7.48
C ILE A 468 32.31 30.65 -7.06
N TRP A 469 32.52 31.94 -7.31
CA TRP A 469 33.71 32.66 -6.90
C TRP A 469 33.94 32.58 -5.39
N MET A 470 32.90 32.82 -4.59
CA MET A 470 32.97 32.74 -3.13
C MET A 470 33.34 31.32 -2.65
N GLN A 471 32.85 30.27 -3.31
CA GLN A 471 33.22 28.89 -3.00
C GLN A 471 34.69 28.59 -3.30
N LEU A 472 35.22 29.14 -4.39
CA LEU A 472 36.61 28.93 -4.81
C LEU A 472 37.61 29.75 -4.00
N PHE A 473 37.27 30.99 -3.64
CA PHE A 473 38.20 31.96 -3.05
C PHE A 473 37.87 32.34 -1.59
N GLY A 474 36.77 31.83 -1.02
CA GLY A 474 36.35 32.08 0.36
C GLY A 474 35.71 33.46 0.60
N ARG A 475 35.70 34.35 -0.40
CA ARG A 475 35.03 35.66 -0.36
C ARG A 475 34.48 35.99 -1.74
N GLY A 476 33.21 36.37 -1.82
CA GLY A 476 32.57 36.82 -3.05
C GLY A 476 33.14 38.15 -3.56
N LEU A 477 32.98 38.41 -4.85
CA LEU A 477 33.18 39.75 -5.42
C LEU A 477 32.20 40.74 -4.80
N VAL A 478 30.96 40.29 -4.58
CA VAL A 478 29.98 40.83 -3.64
C VAL A 478 29.99 39.93 -2.41
N GLU A 479 30.36 40.48 -1.25
CA GLU A 479 30.54 39.71 -0.01
C GLU A 479 29.21 39.26 0.61
N THR A 480 28.16 40.07 0.42
CA THR A 480 26.79 39.73 0.79
C THR A 480 26.16 38.81 -0.27
N GLU A 481 26.44 37.51 -0.17
CA GLU A 481 26.03 36.49 -1.16
C GLU A 481 24.54 36.57 -1.59
N ASN A 482 23.64 36.86 -0.64
CA ASN A 482 22.18 36.91 -0.85
C ASN A 482 21.62 38.34 -1.01
N ASP A 483 22.48 39.35 -1.11
CA ASP A 483 22.07 40.75 -1.24
C ASP A 483 22.99 41.53 -2.20
N PHE A 484 22.51 41.70 -3.42
CA PHE A 484 23.05 42.53 -4.50
C PHE A 484 22.30 43.88 -4.59
N GLY A 485 21.34 44.11 -3.70
CA GLY A 485 20.61 45.35 -3.59
C GLY A 485 21.43 46.45 -2.92
N LEU A 486 20.77 47.55 -2.58
CA LEU A 486 21.38 48.73 -1.95
C LEU A 486 21.82 48.49 -0.50
N GLN A 487 21.43 47.36 0.11
CA GLN A 487 21.92 46.93 1.42
C GLN A 487 23.12 45.98 1.33
N GLY A 488 23.39 45.43 0.14
CA GLY A 488 24.56 44.62 -0.14
C GLY A 488 25.86 45.42 -0.20
N THR A 489 26.99 44.72 -0.10
CA THR A 489 28.30 45.30 -0.40
C THR A 489 28.43 45.51 -1.91
N PRO A 490 28.93 46.67 -2.38
CA PRO A 490 29.21 46.83 -3.81
C PRO A 490 30.28 45.83 -4.26
N PRO A 491 30.26 45.39 -5.53
CA PRO A 491 31.27 44.48 -6.04
C PRO A 491 32.67 45.10 -5.93
N SER A 492 33.61 44.35 -5.38
CA SER A 492 35.02 44.78 -5.29
C SER A 492 35.67 44.97 -6.67
N HIS A 493 35.25 44.17 -7.66
CA HIS A 493 35.72 44.22 -9.04
C HIS A 493 34.50 44.13 -10.00
N PRO A 494 33.78 45.23 -10.23
CA PRO A 494 32.54 45.22 -11.01
C PRO A 494 32.75 44.73 -12.46
N GLU A 495 33.80 45.19 -13.13
CA GLU A 495 34.08 44.79 -14.52
C GLU A 495 34.39 43.30 -14.65
N LEU A 496 35.09 42.72 -13.65
CA LEU A 496 35.36 41.28 -13.61
C LEU A 496 34.08 40.48 -13.39
N LEU A 497 33.21 40.93 -12.48
CA LEU A 497 31.92 40.29 -12.24
C LEU A 497 31.05 40.28 -13.51
N ASP A 498 30.99 41.41 -14.21
CA ASP A 498 30.23 41.55 -15.45
C ASP A 498 30.81 40.68 -16.57
N TRP A 499 32.13 40.63 -16.70
CA TRP A 499 32.80 39.75 -17.65
C TRP A 499 32.52 38.27 -17.34
N LEU A 500 32.67 37.84 -16.09
CA LEU A 500 32.39 36.46 -15.68
C LEU A 500 30.92 36.08 -15.92
N ALA A 501 29.98 36.97 -15.60
CA ALA A 501 28.56 36.73 -15.84
C ALA A 501 28.25 36.60 -17.33
N SER A 502 28.85 37.44 -18.18
CA SER A 502 28.71 37.36 -19.63
C SER A 502 29.31 36.07 -20.19
N GLU A 503 30.50 35.68 -19.73
CA GLU A 503 31.16 34.44 -20.15
C GLU A 503 30.37 33.20 -19.72
N PHE A 504 29.80 33.20 -18.52
CA PHE A 504 28.95 32.14 -18.01
C PHE A 504 27.76 31.89 -18.96
N MET A 505 27.01 32.94 -19.28
CA MET A 505 25.89 32.82 -20.24
C MET A 505 26.36 32.41 -21.65
N THR A 506 27.44 33.02 -22.16
CA THR A 506 27.93 32.78 -23.53
C THR A 506 28.44 31.35 -23.73
N ASN A 507 28.95 30.70 -22.68
CA ASN A 507 29.40 29.32 -22.70
C ASN A 507 28.29 28.30 -22.40
N GLY A 508 27.01 28.72 -22.51
CA GLY A 508 25.85 27.84 -22.37
C GLY A 508 25.39 27.66 -20.92
N TRP A 509 25.50 28.71 -20.11
CA TRP A 509 25.16 28.73 -18.68
C TRP A 509 26.07 27.84 -17.83
#